data_AF-A0A1Q4HP72-F1
#
_entry.id   AF-A0A1Q4HP72-F1
#
_cell.length_a   1.000
_cell.length_b   1.000
_cell.length_c   1.000
_cell.angle_alpha   90.00
_cell.angle_beta   90.00
_cell.angle_gamma   90.00
#
_symmetry.space_group_name_H-M   'P 1'
#
loop_
_entity.id
_entity.type
_entity.pdbx_description
1 polymer ?
#
loop_
_entity_poly.entity_id
_entity_poly.type
_entity_poly.pdbx_seq_one_letter_code
_entity_poly.pdbx_strand_id
1 'polypeptide(L)'
;MSTFIGQLIGFAAIVLLVVRYVVPPVRRLMAARQEAVRQQLKDSAAAADRLKESTTAHSNAVESAKTEAERLVEEAQTDAGRIAEQFRIQADAEFERIATQGGRQVDLLRTQLSRQLRLELGHEAVRQAGELVRNFVADPEQQSGTVDRFLDDLEAMAPAPAEVEYPLLTKMRSASRVAVASLTERFSDIAKGLDNKALTSLSSELVSVAEMLDREIVITRYLTVPAEDAAPRVRLIERLVSGKVADATLDILRLAVSERWSANSDLGDAIEHISRQALLEVAERENKVDDVEDQLFRFARILDAQPRLAILLGDYGVPVEGRISLLRKVLDSSSGRVDPIVVALLTQTVQLLRGESAEEAIQFLAKVAVARRGEIVAQVSAAAELSDAQRSRLTDVLGRIYGHPVTVQLQTSEELLGGLLISVADEVIDGTLASRLAAAQAQLPD
;
A
#
# COMPACT_ATOMS: atom_id res chain seq x y z
N MET A 1 60.60 -149.11 -76.96
CA MET A 1 60.75 -147.65 -77.18
C MET A 1 59.64 -146.99 -78.01
N SER A 2 58.73 -147.72 -78.67
CA SER A 2 57.66 -147.11 -79.50
C SER A 2 56.46 -146.54 -78.71
N THR A 3 56.19 -147.00 -77.50
CA THR A 3 55.03 -146.56 -76.69
C THR A 3 55.20 -145.19 -76.01
N PHE A 4 56.44 -144.72 -75.81
CA PHE A 4 56.73 -143.46 -75.12
C PHE A 4 56.54 -142.22 -76.01
N ILE A 5 56.82 -142.33 -77.31
CA ILE A 5 56.70 -141.21 -78.27
C ILE A 5 55.23 -140.87 -78.56
N GLY A 6 54.35 -141.87 -78.64
CA GLY A 6 52.91 -141.67 -78.85
C GLY A 6 52.22 -140.97 -77.67
N GLN A 7 52.60 -141.29 -76.43
CA GLN A 7 52.12 -140.58 -75.23
C GLN A 7 52.55 -139.11 -75.22
N LEU A 8 53.75 -138.80 -75.69
CA LEU A 8 54.28 -137.44 -75.70
C LEU A 8 53.55 -136.55 -76.72
N ILE A 9 53.20 -137.09 -77.89
CA ILE A 9 52.39 -136.39 -78.90
C ILE A 9 50.94 -136.19 -78.41
N GLY A 10 50.33 -137.21 -77.82
CA GLY A 10 48.99 -137.10 -77.23
C GLY A 10 48.93 -136.08 -76.09
N PHE A 11 49.96 -136.05 -75.24
CA PHE A 11 50.11 -135.06 -74.18
C PHE A 11 50.27 -133.64 -74.75
N ALA A 12 51.10 -133.44 -75.79
CA ALA A 12 51.28 -132.15 -76.43
C ALA A 12 49.99 -131.59 -77.06
N ALA A 13 49.17 -132.44 -77.69
CA ALA A 13 47.89 -132.04 -78.27
C ALA A 13 46.88 -131.59 -77.21
N ILE A 14 46.80 -132.31 -76.08
CA ILE A 14 45.95 -131.94 -74.94
C ILE A 14 46.42 -130.61 -74.33
N VAL A 15 47.73 -130.42 -74.15
CA VAL A 15 48.28 -129.16 -73.62
C VAL A 15 47.93 -127.99 -74.53
N LEU A 16 48.02 -128.14 -75.86
CA LEU A 16 47.69 -127.08 -76.80
C LEU A 16 46.22 -126.66 -76.73
N LEU A 17 45.30 -127.63 -76.63
CA LEU A 17 43.86 -127.37 -76.56
C LEU A 17 43.49 -126.67 -75.23
N VAL A 18 44.06 -127.12 -74.11
CA VAL A 18 43.87 -126.50 -72.79
C VAL A 18 44.41 -125.06 -72.78
N VAL A 19 45.62 -124.84 -73.30
CA VAL A 19 46.24 -123.50 -73.35
C VAL A 19 45.48 -122.55 -74.28
N ARG A 20 44.95 -123.03 -75.42
CA ARG A 20 44.29 -122.18 -76.42
C ARG A 20 42.84 -121.84 -76.09
N TYR A 21 42.06 -122.77 -75.53
CA TYR A 21 40.62 -122.61 -75.33
C TYR A 21 40.18 -122.47 -73.87
N VAL A 22 40.87 -123.11 -72.92
CA VAL A 22 40.46 -123.11 -71.49
C VAL A 22 41.15 -122.01 -70.69
N VAL A 23 42.44 -121.77 -70.92
CA VAL A 23 43.22 -120.76 -70.17
C VAL A 23 42.74 -119.31 -70.40
N PRO A 24 42.38 -118.85 -71.62
CA PRO A 24 41.98 -117.45 -71.82
C PRO A 24 40.70 -117.01 -71.07
N PRO A 25 39.57 -117.74 -71.09
CA PRO A 25 38.38 -117.34 -70.34
C PRO A 25 38.60 -117.43 -68.83
N VAL A 26 39.36 -118.44 -68.35
CA VAL A 26 39.71 -118.56 -66.93
C VAL A 26 40.59 -117.39 -66.48
N ARG A 27 41.59 -116.97 -67.28
CA ARG A 27 42.41 -115.79 -66.99
C ARG A 27 41.61 -114.49 -66.98
N ARG A 28 40.66 -114.30 -67.91
CA ARG A 28 39.79 -113.10 -67.94
C ARG A 28 38.86 -113.05 -66.73
N LEU A 29 38.27 -114.17 -66.34
CA LEU A 29 37.37 -114.24 -65.18
C LEU A 29 38.15 -114.05 -63.87
N MET A 30 39.37 -114.58 -63.79
CA MET A 30 40.30 -114.32 -62.68
C MET A 30 40.75 -112.86 -62.63
N ALA A 31 41.08 -112.23 -63.77
CA ALA A 31 41.44 -110.82 -63.83
C ALA A 31 40.26 -109.89 -63.49
N ALA A 32 39.05 -110.20 -63.97
CA ALA A 32 37.83 -109.46 -63.62
C ALA A 32 37.48 -109.60 -62.13
N ARG A 33 37.67 -110.80 -61.53
CA ARG A 33 37.54 -110.96 -60.08
C ARG A 33 38.63 -110.24 -59.31
N GLN A 34 39.88 -110.26 -59.79
CA GLN A 34 40.97 -109.48 -59.20
C GLN A 34 40.69 -107.97 -59.24
N GLU A 35 40.17 -107.45 -60.35
CA GLU A 35 39.87 -106.03 -60.50
C GLU A 35 38.64 -105.60 -59.70
N ALA A 36 37.58 -106.43 -59.67
CA ALA A 36 36.42 -106.19 -58.81
C ALA A 36 36.80 -106.20 -57.32
N VAL A 37 37.67 -107.13 -56.90
CA VAL A 37 38.22 -107.15 -55.53
C VAL A 37 39.10 -105.93 -55.28
N ARG A 38 39.94 -105.49 -56.24
CA ARG A 38 40.71 -104.24 -56.12
C ARG A 38 39.82 -103.02 -56.00
N GLN A 39 38.74 -102.93 -56.78
CA GLN A 39 37.82 -101.80 -56.76
C GLN A 39 37.00 -101.79 -55.47
N GLN A 40 36.50 -102.94 -55.02
CA GLN A 40 35.85 -103.07 -53.71
C GLN A 40 36.80 -102.71 -52.56
N LEU A 41 38.07 -103.08 -52.64
CA LEU A 41 39.09 -102.67 -51.66
C LEU A 41 39.36 -101.15 -51.73
N LYS A 42 39.39 -100.54 -52.92
CA LYS A 42 39.52 -99.08 -53.08
C LYS A 42 38.30 -98.31 -52.57
N ASP A 43 37.09 -98.76 -52.88
CA ASP A 43 35.85 -98.12 -52.44
C ASP A 43 35.64 -98.31 -50.93
N SER A 44 36.00 -99.47 -50.38
CA SER A 44 36.03 -99.71 -48.93
C SER A 44 37.08 -98.86 -48.24
N ALA A 45 38.26 -98.69 -48.84
CA ALA A 45 39.28 -97.77 -48.33
C ALA A 45 38.80 -96.31 -48.37
N ALA A 46 38.21 -95.85 -49.47
CA ALA A 46 37.66 -94.50 -49.59
C ALA A 46 36.46 -94.25 -48.66
N ALA A 47 35.60 -95.25 -48.44
CA ALA A 47 34.51 -95.17 -47.47
C ALA A 47 35.04 -95.14 -46.02
N ALA A 48 36.07 -95.94 -45.72
CA ALA A 48 36.77 -95.89 -44.44
C ALA A 48 37.46 -94.53 -44.22
N ASP A 49 38.07 -93.96 -45.25
CA ASP A 49 38.70 -92.63 -45.20
C ASP A 49 37.66 -91.53 -44.99
N ARG A 50 36.51 -91.56 -45.69
CA ARG A 50 35.40 -90.60 -45.47
C ARG A 50 34.76 -90.74 -44.10
N LEU A 51 34.62 -91.97 -43.59
CA LEU A 51 34.12 -92.20 -42.24
C LEU A 51 35.11 -91.66 -41.21
N LYS A 52 36.42 -91.85 -41.44
CA LYS A 52 37.48 -91.29 -40.60
C LYS A 52 37.48 -89.76 -40.66
N GLU A 53 37.33 -89.17 -41.84
CA GLU A 53 37.23 -87.72 -42.02
C GLU A 53 35.98 -87.15 -41.34
N SER A 54 34.81 -87.78 -41.52
CA SER A 54 33.54 -87.36 -40.91
C SER A 54 33.54 -87.53 -39.38
N THR A 55 34.09 -88.62 -38.85
CA THR A 55 34.25 -88.80 -37.40
C THR A 55 35.24 -87.80 -36.82
N THR A 56 36.33 -87.50 -37.55
CA THR A 56 37.28 -86.45 -37.16
C THR A 56 36.59 -85.07 -37.19
N ALA A 57 35.87 -84.73 -38.24
CA ALA A 57 35.13 -83.47 -38.36
C ALA A 57 34.01 -83.34 -37.31
N HIS A 58 33.27 -84.41 -37.01
CA HIS A 58 32.28 -84.44 -35.95
C HIS A 58 32.93 -84.29 -34.57
N SER A 59 34.04 -84.99 -34.31
CA SER A 59 34.78 -84.84 -33.05
C SER A 59 35.32 -83.41 -32.88
N ASN A 60 35.85 -82.81 -33.95
CA ASN A 60 36.31 -81.42 -33.97
C ASN A 60 35.14 -80.44 -33.77
N ALA A 61 33.98 -80.70 -34.38
CA ALA A 61 32.79 -79.88 -34.21
C ALA A 61 32.24 -79.96 -32.79
N VAL A 62 32.17 -81.15 -32.20
CA VAL A 62 31.77 -81.34 -30.79
C VAL A 62 32.76 -80.66 -29.85
N GLU A 63 34.06 -80.77 -30.11
CA GLU A 63 35.07 -80.09 -29.31
C GLU A 63 34.96 -78.57 -29.44
N SER A 64 34.77 -78.05 -30.66
CA SER A 64 34.54 -76.61 -30.88
C SER A 64 33.25 -76.11 -30.21
N ALA A 65 32.17 -76.90 -30.23
CA ALA A 65 30.92 -76.56 -29.58
C ALA A 65 31.05 -76.58 -28.05
N LYS A 66 31.85 -77.51 -27.48
CA LYS A 66 32.19 -77.47 -26.05
C LYS A 66 32.98 -76.22 -25.69
N THR A 67 34.02 -75.88 -26.47
CA THR A 67 34.79 -74.66 -26.21
C THR A 67 33.95 -73.39 -26.35
N GLU A 68 32.99 -73.37 -27.28
CA GLU A 68 32.09 -72.23 -27.45
C GLU A 68 31.03 -72.17 -26.34
N ALA A 69 30.52 -73.31 -25.88
CA ALA A 69 29.63 -73.37 -24.72
C ALA A 69 30.34 -72.92 -23.43
N GLU A 70 31.60 -73.30 -23.24
CA GLU A 70 32.44 -72.83 -22.14
C GLU A 70 32.62 -71.31 -22.20
N ARG A 71 32.93 -70.75 -23.38
CA ARG A 71 33.00 -69.29 -23.59
C ARG A 71 31.68 -68.59 -23.33
N LEU A 72 30.56 -69.14 -23.79
CA LEU A 72 29.24 -68.56 -23.58
C LEU A 72 28.85 -68.57 -22.10
N VAL A 73 29.21 -69.62 -21.35
CA VAL A 73 29.02 -69.67 -19.89
C VAL A 73 29.90 -68.65 -19.19
N GLU A 74 31.16 -68.49 -19.61
CA GLU A 74 32.07 -67.47 -19.08
C GLU A 74 31.56 -66.04 -19.35
N GLU A 75 31.07 -65.78 -20.57
CA GLU A 75 30.43 -64.51 -20.95
C GLU A 75 29.16 -64.26 -20.13
N ALA A 76 28.28 -65.26 -20.00
CA ALA A 76 27.06 -65.17 -19.20
C ALA A 76 27.35 -64.95 -17.70
N GLN A 77 28.41 -65.55 -17.15
CA GLN A 77 28.87 -65.29 -15.78
C GLN A 77 29.40 -63.86 -15.62
N THR A 78 30.15 -63.39 -16.60
CA THR A 78 30.67 -62.01 -16.63
C THR A 78 29.53 -61.00 -16.73
N ASP A 79 28.54 -61.27 -17.57
CA ASP A 79 27.35 -60.45 -17.75
C ASP A 79 26.46 -60.47 -16.50
N ALA A 80 26.25 -61.63 -15.88
CA ALA A 80 25.54 -61.73 -14.61
C ALA A 80 26.25 -60.91 -13.51
N GLY A 81 27.59 -60.95 -13.47
CA GLY A 81 28.39 -60.10 -12.59
C GLY A 81 28.19 -58.61 -12.88
N ARG A 82 28.17 -58.21 -14.16
CA ARG A 82 27.92 -56.81 -14.58
C ARG A 82 26.51 -56.35 -14.20
N ILE A 83 25.50 -57.18 -14.41
CA ILE A 83 24.10 -56.89 -14.06
C ILE A 83 23.95 -56.75 -12.54
N ALA A 84 24.56 -57.66 -11.77
CA ALA A 84 24.56 -57.58 -10.31
C ALA A 84 25.21 -56.29 -9.82
N GLU A 85 26.33 -55.88 -10.43
CA GLU A 85 27.00 -54.63 -10.10
C GLU A 85 26.15 -53.40 -10.49
N GLN A 86 25.50 -53.42 -11.66
CA GLN A 86 24.57 -52.36 -12.07
C GLN A 86 23.39 -52.23 -11.11
N PHE A 87 22.78 -53.34 -10.68
CA PHE A 87 21.71 -53.30 -9.69
C PHE A 87 22.19 -52.79 -8.34
N ARG A 88 23.42 -53.14 -7.94
CA ARG A 88 24.02 -52.61 -6.71
C ARG A 88 24.24 -51.10 -6.79
N ILE A 89 24.80 -50.59 -7.90
CA ILE A 89 24.96 -49.15 -8.15
C ILE A 89 23.60 -48.44 -8.14
N GLN A 90 22.59 -49.04 -8.77
CA GLN A 90 21.24 -48.47 -8.79
C GLN A 90 20.60 -48.46 -7.39
N ALA A 91 20.75 -49.54 -6.63
CA ALA A 91 20.24 -49.63 -5.25
C ALA A 91 20.93 -48.62 -4.34
N ASP A 92 22.25 -48.43 -4.46
CA ASP A 92 23.00 -47.41 -3.72
C ASP A 92 22.50 -46.01 -4.08
N ALA A 93 22.28 -45.72 -5.37
CA ALA A 93 21.72 -44.44 -5.82
C ALA A 93 20.27 -44.20 -5.34
N GLU A 94 19.44 -45.24 -5.27
CA GLU A 94 18.09 -45.17 -4.72
C GLU A 94 18.10 -44.97 -3.20
N PHE A 95 18.99 -45.67 -2.49
CA PHE A 95 19.20 -45.48 -1.06
C PHE A 95 19.63 -44.05 -0.76
N GLU A 96 20.63 -43.51 -1.46
CA GLU A 96 21.07 -42.12 -1.31
C GLU A 96 19.94 -41.12 -1.61
N ARG A 97 19.13 -41.38 -2.63
CA ARG A 97 17.96 -40.54 -2.96
C ARG A 97 16.95 -40.53 -1.82
N ILE A 98 16.58 -41.71 -1.31
CA ILE A 98 15.63 -41.84 -0.19
C ILE A 98 16.20 -41.21 1.07
N ALA A 99 17.48 -41.44 1.38
CA ALA A 99 18.15 -40.85 2.54
C ALA A 99 18.18 -39.31 2.45
N THR A 100 18.50 -38.76 1.28
CA THR A 100 18.50 -37.30 1.04
C THR A 100 17.09 -36.72 1.15
N GLN A 101 16.09 -37.40 0.58
CA GLN A 101 14.69 -36.98 0.68
C GLN A 101 14.17 -37.06 2.12
N GLY A 102 14.51 -38.12 2.85
CA GLY A 102 14.19 -38.29 4.27
C GLY A 102 14.83 -37.21 5.13
N GLY A 103 16.11 -36.89 4.88
CA GLY A 103 16.81 -35.78 5.54
C GLY A 103 16.10 -34.45 5.33
N ARG A 104 15.75 -34.12 4.07
CA ARG A 104 14.96 -32.92 3.75
C ARG A 104 13.59 -32.91 4.45
N GLN A 105 12.91 -34.06 4.52
CA GLN A 105 11.63 -34.17 5.21
C GLN A 105 11.75 -33.91 6.72
N VAL A 106 12.81 -34.43 7.35
CA VAL A 106 13.11 -34.18 8.77
C VAL A 106 13.42 -32.71 9.00
N ASP A 107 14.18 -32.07 8.12
CA ASP A 107 14.48 -30.63 8.22
C ASP A 107 13.21 -29.76 8.08
N LEU A 108 12.30 -30.12 7.17
CA LEU A 108 11.00 -29.47 7.04
C LEU A 108 10.15 -29.64 8.30
N LEU A 109 10.05 -30.86 8.83
CA LEU A 109 9.33 -31.15 10.08
C LEU A 109 9.93 -30.38 11.26
N ARG A 110 11.27 -30.33 11.36
CA ARG A 110 11.96 -29.56 12.39
C ARG A 110 11.65 -28.07 12.28
N THR A 111 11.65 -27.53 11.05
CA THR A 111 11.33 -26.12 10.81
C THR A 111 9.88 -25.83 11.18
N GLN A 112 8.94 -26.67 10.77
CA GLN A 112 7.51 -26.54 11.13
C GLN A 112 7.29 -26.63 12.64
N LEU A 113 7.91 -27.60 13.32
CA LEU A 113 7.81 -27.72 14.78
C LEU A 113 8.41 -26.50 15.48
N SER A 114 9.55 -26.00 15.00
CA SER A 114 10.16 -24.79 15.57
C SER A 114 9.29 -23.55 15.40
N ARG A 115 8.56 -23.45 14.28
CA ARG A 115 7.63 -22.37 14.00
C ARG A 115 6.41 -22.46 14.90
N GLN A 116 5.80 -23.64 15.01
CA GLN A 116 4.68 -23.89 15.91
C GLN A 116 5.05 -23.57 17.37
N LEU A 117 6.22 -24.03 17.84
CA LEU A 117 6.70 -23.73 19.19
C LEU A 117 6.93 -22.23 19.41
N ARG A 118 7.42 -21.50 18.39
CA ARG A 118 7.58 -20.05 18.48
C ARG A 118 6.24 -19.32 18.57
N LEU A 119 5.22 -19.77 17.83
CA LEU A 119 3.86 -19.24 17.92
C LEU A 119 3.25 -19.49 19.29
N GLU A 120 3.29 -20.73 19.78
CA GLU A 120 2.73 -21.11 21.09
C GLU A 120 3.42 -20.35 22.22
N LEU A 121 4.76 -20.29 22.20
CA LEU A 121 5.54 -19.52 23.16
C LEU A 121 5.24 -18.02 23.05
N GLY A 122 5.07 -17.51 21.83
CA GLY A 122 4.74 -16.11 21.56
C GLY A 122 3.38 -15.72 22.13
N HIS A 123 2.35 -16.53 21.90
CA HIS A 123 1.02 -16.32 22.49
C HIS A 123 1.06 -16.36 24.01
N GLU A 124 1.75 -17.33 24.60
CA GLU A 124 1.89 -17.44 26.04
C GLU A 124 2.67 -16.24 26.62
N ALA A 125 3.73 -15.79 25.95
CA ALA A 125 4.50 -14.61 26.35
C ALA A 125 3.64 -13.33 26.30
N VAL A 126 2.85 -13.11 25.24
CA VAL A 126 1.94 -11.95 25.13
C VAL A 126 0.84 -12.04 26.18
N ARG A 127 0.33 -13.24 26.48
CA ARG A 127 -0.67 -13.45 27.55
C ARG A 127 -0.11 -13.06 28.92
N GLN A 128 1.08 -13.53 29.26
CA GLN A 128 1.78 -13.20 30.51
C GLN A 128 2.13 -11.71 30.57
N ALA A 129 2.62 -11.12 29.47
CA ALA A 129 2.85 -9.68 29.38
C ALA A 129 1.55 -8.89 29.61
N GLY A 130 0.42 -9.34 29.06
CA GLY A 130 -0.89 -8.75 29.28
C GLY A 130 -1.34 -8.80 30.75
N GLU A 131 -1.07 -9.90 31.46
CA GLU A 131 -1.31 -10.00 32.91
C GLU A 131 -0.39 -9.06 33.72
N LEU A 132 0.90 -9.01 33.38
CA LEU A 132 1.85 -8.09 34.02
C LEU A 132 1.46 -6.63 33.82
N VAL A 133 1.07 -6.25 32.59
CA VAL A 133 0.62 -4.89 32.28
C VAL A 133 -0.67 -4.57 33.05
N ARG A 134 -1.65 -5.48 33.07
CA ARG A 134 -2.88 -5.30 33.87
C ARG A 134 -2.59 -5.10 35.36
N ASN A 135 -1.66 -5.86 35.92
CA ASN A 135 -1.25 -5.68 37.31
C ASN A 135 -0.49 -4.37 37.54
N PHE A 136 0.32 -3.94 36.57
CA PHE A 136 1.07 -2.68 36.65
C PHE A 136 0.14 -1.46 36.62
N VAL A 137 -0.86 -1.45 35.73
CA VAL A 137 -1.82 -0.34 35.60
C VAL A 137 -2.95 -0.37 36.62
N ALA A 138 -2.99 -1.37 37.50
CA ALA A 138 -3.90 -1.39 38.64
C ALA A 138 -3.55 -0.31 39.68
N ASP A 139 -2.31 0.19 39.66
CA ASP A 139 -1.86 1.34 40.45
C ASP A 139 -2.18 2.66 39.70
N PRO A 140 -2.99 3.56 40.30
CA PRO A 140 -3.33 4.86 39.70
C PRO A 140 -2.12 5.72 39.31
N GLU A 141 -1.01 5.65 40.06
CA GLU A 141 0.21 6.42 39.71
C GLU A 141 0.82 5.90 38.40
N GLN A 142 0.87 4.58 38.22
CA GLN A 142 1.40 3.96 37.01
C GLN A 142 0.47 4.20 35.82
N GLN A 143 -0.83 4.13 36.04
CA GLN A 143 -1.83 4.43 35.01
C GLN A 143 -1.71 5.89 34.54
N SER A 144 -1.59 6.84 35.47
CA SER A 144 -1.34 8.25 35.15
C SER A 144 -0.04 8.43 34.35
N GLY A 145 1.04 7.75 34.74
CA GLY A 145 2.31 7.78 34.01
C GLY A 145 2.24 7.24 32.57
N THR A 146 1.25 6.40 32.25
CA THR A 146 1.00 5.96 30.85
C THR A 146 0.35 7.05 30.01
N VAL A 147 -0.54 7.85 30.61
CA VAL A 147 -1.15 9.02 29.97
C VAL A 147 -0.07 10.07 29.70
N ASP A 148 0.76 10.38 30.69
CA ASP A 148 1.82 11.40 30.54
C ASP A 148 2.79 11.04 29.42
N ARG A 149 3.22 9.78 29.34
CA ARG A 149 4.10 9.32 28.26
C ARG A 149 3.44 9.45 26.88
N PHE A 150 2.15 9.18 26.77
CA PHE A 150 1.43 9.38 25.51
C PHE A 150 1.28 10.87 25.17
N LEU A 151 1.05 11.74 26.15
CA LEU A 151 1.05 13.19 25.95
C LEU A 151 2.42 13.70 25.47
N ASP A 152 3.51 13.15 26.00
CA ASP A 152 4.87 13.45 25.52
C ASP A 152 5.06 13.05 24.05
N ASP A 153 4.64 11.84 23.68
CA ASP A 153 4.70 11.35 22.29
C ASP A 153 3.86 12.24 21.36
N LEU A 154 2.65 12.62 21.80
CA LEU A 154 1.74 13.48 21.05
C LEU A 154 2.30 14.90 20.89
N GLU A 155 2.95 15.43 21.92
CA GLU A 155 3.62 16.73 21.88
C GLU A 155 4.82 16.74 20.93
N ALA A 156 5.56 15.63 20.81
CA ALA A 156 6.65 15.49 19.85
C ALA A 156 6.16 15.45 18.39
N MET A 157 4.92 15.03 18.17
CA MET A 157 4.26 15.04 16.85
C MET A 157 3.64 16.41 16.51
N ALA A 158 3.31 17.21 17.53
CA ALA A 158 2.68 18.51 17.33
C ALA A 158 3.64 19.53 16.71
N PRO A 159 3.19 20.34 15.73
CA PRO A 159 3.99 21.46 15.24
C PRO A 159 4.30 22.43 16.38
N ALA A 160 5.42 23.17 16.25
CA ALA A 160 5.81 24.21 17.19
C ALA A 160 4.60 25.14 17.46
N PRO A 161 4.44 25.69 18.70
CA PRO A 161 3.28 26.46 19.09
C PRO A 161 3.08 27.65 18.14
N ALA A 162 2.25 27.45 17.13
CA ALA A 162 1.56 28.53 16.47
C ALA A 162 0.33 28.76 17.35
N GLU A 163 0.32 29.90 18.05
CA GLU A 163 -0.94 30.47 18.54
C GLU A 163 -1.94 30.36 17.38
N VAL A 164 -3.16 29.91 17.66
CA VAL A 164 -4.25 29.96 16.68
C VAL A 164 -4.56 31.44 16.45
N GLU A 165 -3.72 32.11 15.66
CA GLU A 165 -3.90 33.49 15.28
C GLU A 165 -5.01 33.51 14.24
N TYR A 166 -6.09 34.22 14.57
CA TYR A 166 -7.11 34.57 13.59
C TYR A 166 -6.43 35.04 12.30
N PRO A 167 -6.80 34.51 11.11
CA PRO A 167 -6.08 34.76 9.86
C PRO A 167 -5.80 36.24 9.57
N LEU A 168 -6.71 37.14 9.99
CA LEU A 168 -6.53 38.59 9.83
C LEU A 168 -5.39 39.15 10.69
N LEU A 169 -5.26 38.68 11.94
CA LEU A 169 -4.28 39.21 12.89
C LEU A 169 -2.85 38.92 12.43
N THR A 170 -2.62 37.80 11.74
CA THR A 170 -1.30 37.45 11.18
C THR A 170 -0.77 38.48 10.18
N LYS A 171 -1.65 39.19 9.46
CA LYS A 171 -1.29 40.24 8.49
C LYS A 171 -1.02 41.60 9.16
N MET A 172 -1.40 41.77 10.44
CA MET A 172 -1.48 43.07 11.10
C MET A 172 -0.35 43.31 12.12
N ARG A 173 0.08 44.56 12.25
CA ARG A 173 1.02 44.99 13.30
C ARG A 173 0.30 45.17 14.65
N SER A 174 1.07 45.34 15.73
CA SER A 174 0.57 45.36 17.12
C SER A 174 -0.61 46.32 17.37
N ALA A 175 -0.55 47.57 16.91
CA ALA A 175 -1.62 48.53 17.14
C ALA A 175 -2.93 48.12 16.45
N SER A 176 -2.84 47.64 15.21
CA SER A 176 -4.00 47.17 14.45
C SER A 176 -4.59 45.89 15.04
N ARG A 177 -3.75 44.97 15.54
CA ARG A 177 -4.23 43.76 16.24
C ARG A 177 -5.05 44.11 17.49
N VAL A 178 -4.60 45.08 18.28
CA VAL A 178 -5.34 45.56 19.47
C VAL A 178 -6.65 46.23 19.06
N ALA A 179 -6.63 47.09 18.03
CA ALA A 179 -7.81 47.75 17.50
C ALA A 179 -8.89 46.75 17.02
N VAL A 180 -8.48 45.73 16.26
CA VAL A 180 -9.37 44.67 15.80
C VAL A 180 -9.95 43.87 16.97
N ALA A 181 -9.13 43.53 17.97
CA ALA A 181 -9.62 42.82 19.15
C ALA A 181 -10.70 43.61 19.90
N SER A 182 -10.48 44.92 20.10
CA SER A 182 -11.48 45.81 20.73
C SER A 182 -12.76 45.92 19.91
N LEU A 183 -12.64 46.01 18.58
CA LEU A 183 -13.79 46.03 17.68
C LEU A 183 -14.59 44.74 17.72
N THR A 184 -13.93 43.58 17.72
CA THR A 184 -14.58 42.28 17.79
C THR A 184 -15.31 42.10 19.13
N GLU A 185 -14.71 42.52 20.24
CA GLU A 185 -15.35 42.53 21.56
C GLU A 185 -16.61 43.42 21.56
N ARG A 186 -16.50 44.66 21.08
CA ARG A 186 -17.65 45.57 20.97
C ARG A 186 -18.75 45.03 20.06
N PHE A 187 -18.37 44.42 18.94
CA PHE A 187 -19.31 43.76 18.04
C PHE A 187 -20.04 42.62 18.73
N SER A 188 -19.34 41.75 19.46
CA SER A 188 -19.95 40.65 20.22
C SER A 188 -21.00 41.16 21.21
N ASP A 189 -20.72 42.27 21.90
CA ASP A 189 -21.66 42.88 22.83
C ASP A 189 -22.90 43.48 22.14
N ILE A 190 -22.71 44.20 21.03
CA ILE A 190 -23.83 44.75 20.26
C ILE A 190 -24.67 43.62 19.65
N ALA A 191 -24.02 42.57 19.12
CA ALA A 191 -24.68 41.46 18.45
C ALA A 191 -25.71 40.77 19.36
N LYS A 192 -25.41 40.60 20.67
CA LYS A 192 -26.35 40.01 21.65
C LYS A 192 -27.73 40.66 21.68
N GLY A 193 -27.81 41.97 21.40
CA GLY A 193 -29.04 42.75 21.41
C GLY A 193 -29.73 42.92 20.05
N LEU A 194 -29.11 42.49 18.95
CA LEU A 194 -29.63 42.62 17.60
C LEU A 194 -30.36 41.35 17.15
N ASP A 195 -31.38 41.47 16.31
CA ASP A 195 -31.99 40.33 15.61
C ASP A 195 -31.25 40.01 14.29
N ASN A 196 -31.59 38.89 13.65
CA ASN A 196 -30.92 38.45 12.42
C ASN A 196 -31.07 39.48 11.27
N LYS A 197 -32.19 40.20 11.20
CA LYS A 197 -32.42 41.24 10.19
C LYS A 197 -31.52 42.45 10.44
N ALA A 198 -31.40 42.90 11.68
CA ALA A 198 -30.52 43.99 12.05
C ALA A 198 -29.04 43.63 11.84
N LEU A 199 -28.62 42.39 12.13
CA LEU A 199 -27.26 41.91 11.82
C LEU A 199 -26.98 41.89 10.31
N THR A 200 -27.95 41.47 9.51
CA THR A 200 -27.83 41.52 8.04
C THR A 200 -27.74 42.97 7.55
N SER A 201 -28.53 43.89 8.13
CA SER A 201 -28.44 45.34 7.83
C SER A 201 -27.07 45.89 8.20
N LEU A 202 -26.60 45.60 9.42
CA LEU A 202 -25.28 45.98 9.93
C LEU A 202 -24.16 45.54 8.97
N SER A 203 -24.17 44.27 8.55
CA SER A 203 -23.20 43.78 7.56
C SER A 203 -23.22 44.59 6.25
N SER A 204 -24.42 44.82 5.69
CA SER A 204 -24.58 45.55 4.43
C SER A 204 -24.18 47.03 4.52
N GLU A 205 -24.45 47.67 5.66
CA GLU A 205 -24.08 49.06 5.93
C GLU A 205 -22.57 49.20 6.13
N LEU A 206 -21.94 48.28 6.88
CA LEU A 206 -20.48 48.25 7.05
C LEU A 206 -19.76 48.04 5.72
N VAL A 207 -20.28 47.17 4.83
CA VAL A 207 -19.75 47.01 3.47
C VAL A 207 -19.86 48.31 2.69
N SER A 208 -21.02 48.97 2.70
CA SER A 208 -21.23 50.26 2.02
C SER A 208 -20.27 51.34 2.54
N VAL A 209 -19.97 51.34 3.84
CA VAL A 209 -18.99 52.25 4.43
C VAL A 209 -17.57 51.88 4.03
N ALA A 210 -17.20 50.59 4.02
CA ALA A 210 -15.90 50.13 3.54
C ALA A 210 -15.66 50.52 2.07
N GLU A 211 -16.68 50.42 1.20
CA GLU A 211 -16.60 50.89 -0.18
C GLU A 211 -16.38 52.41 -0.27
N MET A 212 -17.06 53.19 0.55
CA MET A 212 -16.86 54.64 0.60
C MET A 212 -15.43 54.97 1.02
N LEU A 213 -14.90 54.27 2.03
CA LEU A 213 -13.53 54.45 2.51
C LEU A 213 -12.48 54.04 1.47
N ASP A 214 -12.75 53.00 0.69
CA ASP A 214 -11.87 52.58 -0.40
C ASP A 214 -11.82 53.63 -1.53
N ARG A 215 -12.97 54.18 -1.91
CA ARG A 215 -13.06 55.22 -2.94
C ARG A 215 -12.46 56.55 -2.50
N GLU A 216 -12.71 56.96 -1.25
CA GLU A 216 -12.32 58.26 -0.72
C GLU A 216 -11.05 58.19 0.14
N ILE A 217 -9.92 57.89 -0.50
CA ILE A 217 -8.61 57.67 0.15
C ILE A 217 -8.21 58.82 1.09
N VAL A 218 -8.57 60.06 0.77
CA VAL A 218 -8.27 61.24 1.61
C VAL A 218 -9.00 61.18 2.94
N ILE A 219 -10.27 60.76 2.93
CA ILE A 219 -11.06 60.58 4.16
C ILE A 219 -10.43 59.46 4.99
N THR A 220 -10.14 58.31 4.40
CA THR A 220 -9.55 57.17 5.10
C THR A 220 -8.21 57.52 5.73
N ARG A 221 -7.36 58.27 5.02
CA ARG A 221 -6.10 58.76 5.55
C ARG A 221 -6.30 59.69 6.76
N TYR A 222 -7.32 60.54 6.74
CA TYR A 222 -7.63 61.41 7.88
C TYR A 222 -8.18 60.61 9.08
N LEU A 223 -9.04 59.62 8.83
CA LEU A 223 -9.64 58.77 9.87
C LEU A 223 -8.62 57.83 10.53
N THR A 224 -7.48 57.56 9.88
CA THR A 224 -6.42 56.68 10.40
C THR A 224 -5.22 57.44 10.97
N VAL A 225 -5.26 58.78 11.01
CA VAL A 225 -4.17 59.57 11.62
C VAL A 225 -4.04 59.20 13.12
N PRO A 226 -2.85 58.78 13.57
CA PRO A 226 -2.63 58.49 14.99
C PRO A 226 -2.62 59.79 15.79
N ALA A 227 -3.62 59.96 16.64
CA ALA A 227 -3.78 61.11 17.54
C ALA A 227 -4.24 60.64 18.93
N GLU A 228 -3.90 61.39 19.97
CA GLU A 228 -4.42 61.15 21.33
C GLU A 228 -5.91 61.47 21.43
N ASP A 229 -6.35 62.57 20.81
CA ASP A 229 -7.77 62.92 20.72
C ASP A 229 -8.38 62.42 19.40
N ALA A 230 -9.27 61.44 19.50
CA ALA A 230 -10.02 60.92 18.35
C ALA A 230 -11.30 61.71 18.03
N ALA A 231 -11.74 62.63 18.89
CA ALA A 231 -13.02 63.31 18.75
C ALA A 231 -13.22 64.02 17.39
N PRO A 232 -12.21 64.66 16.77
CA PRO A 232 -12.36 65.23 15.43
C PRO A 232 -12.62 64.17 14.35
N ARG A 233 -12.01 62.99 14.45
CA ARG A 233 -12.21 61.88 13.49
C ARG A 233 -13.59 61.27 13.68
N VAL A 234 -14.02 61.07 14.93
CA VAL A 234 -15.37 60.58 15.27
C VAL A 234 -16.45 61.51 14.73
N ARG A 235 -16.34 62.83 14.96
CA ARG A 235 -17.31 63.80 14.41
C ARG A 235 -17.37 63.79 12.88
N LEU A 236 -16.24 63.54 12.22
CA LEU A 236 -16.21 63.44 10.77
C LEU A 236 -16.99 62.22 10.29
N ILE A 237 -16.72 61.02 10.83
CA ILE A 237 -17.43 59.81 10.40
C ILE A 237 -18.93 59.91 10.70
N GLU A 238 -19.31 60.42 11.88
CA GLU A 238 -20.70 60.69 12.25
C GLU A 238 -21.40 61.56 11.21
N ARG A 239 -20.78 62.67 10.80
CA ARG A 239 -21.36 63.58 9.82
C ARG A 239 -21.49 62.94 8.43
N LEU A 240 -20.57 62.06 8.04
CA LEU A 240 -20.58 61.40 6.73
C LEU A 240 -21.69 60.35 6.60
N VAL A 241 -21.95 59.61 7.68
CA VAL A 241 -22.92 58.49 7.71
C VAL A 241 -24.25 58.84 8.41
N SER A 242 -24.37 60.03 8.99
CA SER A 242 -25.59 60.50 9.66
C SER A 242 -26.83 60.31 8.78
N GLY A 243 -27.83 59.59 9.31
CA GLY A 243 -29.10 59.31 8.62
C GLY A 243 -29.00 58.29 7.49
N LYS A 244 -27.84 57.67 7.26
CA LYS A 244 -27.62 56.64 6.24
C LYS A 244 -27.40 55.24 6.81
N VAL A 245 -27.00 55.14 8.08
CA VAL A 245 -26.71 53.88 8.78
C VAL A 245 -27.48 53.84 10.10
N ALA A 246 -27.74 52.64 10.60
CA ALA A 246 -28.35 52.40 11.89
C ALA A 246 -27.39 52.72 13.05
N ASP A 247 -27.94 52.91 14.25
CA ASP A 247 -27.18 53.28 15.46
C ASP A 247 -26.10 52.23 15.81
N ALA A 248 -26.39 50.94 15.61
CA ALA A 248 -25.43 49.85 15.84
C ALA A 248 -24.20 49.95 14.93
N THR A 249 -24.41 50.27 13.65
CA THR A 249 -23.33 50.49 12.68
C THR A 249 -22.51 51.72 13.07
N LEU A 250 -23.19 52.81 13.45
CA LEU A 250 -22.53 54.03 13.88
C LEU A 250 -21.64 53.81 15.11
N ASP A 251 -22.10 53.01 16.08
CA ASP A 251 -21.33 52.69 17.27
C ASP A 251 -20.05 51.89 16.97
N ILE A 252 -20.10 50.92 16.05
CA ILE A 252 -18.90 50.22 15.57
C ILE A 252 -17.95 51.19 14.87
N LEU A 253 -18.46 52.06 14.01
CA LEU A 253 -17.64 53.03 13.28
C LEU A 253 -17.00 54.07 14.20
N ARG A 254 -17.70 54.52 15.25
CA ARG A 254 -17.15 55.41 16.28
C ARG A 254 -15.95 54.77 16.96
N LEU A 255 -16.08 53.51 17.37
CA LEU A 255 -14.97 52.77 17.97
C LEU A 255 -13.82 52.59 16.97
N ALA A 256 -14.12 52.14 15.75
CA ALA A 256 -13.11 51.85 14.72
C ALA A 256 -12.26 53.09 14.39
N VAL A 257 -12.89 54.26 14.33
CA VAL A 257 -12.22 55.54 14.07
C VAL A 257 -11.52 56.09 15.32
N SER A 258 -11.91 55.67 16.52
CA SER A 258 -11.22 56.04 17.76
C SER A 258 -9.91 55.27 17.96
N GLU A 259 -9.83 54.06 17.44
CA GLU A 259 -8.68 53.19 17.55
C GLU A 259 -7.44 53.68 16.76
N ARG A 260 -6.30 53.05 17.07
CA ARG A 260 -5.01 53.31 16.42
C ARG A 260 -4.68 52.24 15.39
N TRP A 261 -4.49 52.66 14.14
CA TRP A 261 -4.18 51.79 13.02
C TRP A 261 -2.73 51.90 12.59
N SER A 262 -2.11 50.77 12.26
CA SER A 262 -0.71 50.70 11.80
C SER A 262 -0.56 50.99 10.31
N ALA A 263 -1.61 50.79 9.53
CA ALA A 263 -1.72 51.18 8.13
C ALA A 263 -3.14 51.71 7.83
N ASN A 264 -3.26 52.54 6.80
CA ASN A 264 -4.55 53.14 6.43
C ASN A 264 -5.56 52.08 5.94
N SER A 265 -5.07 51.00 5.32
CA SER A 265 -5.87 49.87 4.84
C SER A 265 -6.50 49.07 5.97
N ASP A 266 -5.82 48.99 7.14
CA ASP A 266 -6.24 48.14 8.25
C ASP A 266 -7.62 48.52 8.80
N LEU A 267 -8.00 49.81 8.75
CA LEU A 267 -9.34 50.26 9.14
C LEU A 267 -10.43 49.66 8.23
N GLY A 268 -10.18 49.64 6.91
CA GLY A 268 -11.09 49.03 5.94
C GLY A 268 -11.16 47.51 6.13
N ASP A 269 -10.02 46.87 6.32
CA ASP A 269 -9.91 45.42 6.58
C ASP A 269 -10.67 45.02 7.85
N ALA A 270 -10.60 45.84 8.90
CA ALA A 270 -11.33 45.61 10.15
C ALA A 270 -12.84 45.79 10.00
N ILE A 271 -13.30 46.84 9.31
CA ILE A 271 -14.73 47.05 9.04
C ILE A 271 -15.29 45.88 8.22
N GLU A 272 -14.55 45.44 7.21
CA GLU A 272 -14.90 44.26 6.42
C GLU A 272 -14.94 42.98 7.28
N HIS A 273 -13.98 42.80 8.18
CA HIS A 273 -13.98 41.68 9.11
C HIS A 273 -15.22 41.67 10.00
N ILE A 274 -15.58 42.79 10.63
CA ILE A 274 -16.78 42.89 11.47
C ILE A 274 -18.05 42.67 10.64
N SER A 275 -18.11 43.14 9.39
CA SER A 275 -19.23 42.85 8.49
C SER A 275 -19.39 41.35 8.22
N ARG A 276 -18.29 40.64 7.94
CA ARG A 276 -18.29 39.18 7.75
C ARG A 276 -18.72 38.46 9.03
N GLN A 277 -18.25 38.92 10.19
CA GLN A 277 -18.69 38.40 11.49
C GLN A 277 -20.20 38.63 11.72
N ALA A 278 -20.77 39.75 11.29
CA ALA A 278 -22.21 39.96 11.39
C ALA A 278 -23.03 38.92 10.61
N LEU A 279 -22.59 38.53 9.41
CA LEU A 279 -23.27 37.47 8.63
C LEU A 279 -23.03 36.06 9.16
N LEU A 280 -21.81 35.76 9.62
CA LEU A 280 -21.51 34.47 10.22
C LEU A 280 -22.28 34.27 11.55
N GLU A 281 -22.56 35.36 12.29
CA GLU A 281 -23.44 35.34 13.47
C GLU A 281 -24.89 34.98 13.10
N VAL A 282 -25.38 35.46 11.96
CA VAL A 282 -26.70 35.06 11.46
C VAL A 282 -26.71 33.57 11.12
N ALA A 283 -25.66 33.06 10.46
CA ALA A 283 -25.53 31.64 10.15
C ALA A 283 -25.50 30.77 11.42
N GLU A 284 -24.81 31.23 12.46
CA GLU A 284 -24.74 30.59 13.77
C GLU A 284 -26.10 30.51 14.45
N ARG A 285 -26.83 31.62 14.50
CA ARG A 285 -28.18 31.65 15.08
C ARG A 285 -29.20 30.80 14.31
N GLU A 286 -28.98 30.63 13.01
CA GLU A 286 -29.81 29.76 12.17
C GLU A 286 -29.37 28.28 12.19
N ASN A 287 -28.31 27.93 12.92
CA ASN A 287 -27.67 26.60 12.92
C ASN A 287 -27.25 26.13 11.52
N LYS A 288 -26.74 27.04 10.69
CA LYS A 288 -26.29 26.78 9.30
C LYS A 288 -24.79 26.96 9.11
N VAL A 289 -24.01 27.06 10.18
CA VAL A 289 -22.57 27.35 10.10
C VAL A 289 -21.84 26.28 9.30
N ASP A 290 -22.11 25.01 9.59
CA ASP A 290 -21.50 23.87 8.88
C ASP A 290 -21.82 23.93 7.38
N ASP A 291 -23.08 24.20 7.01
CA ASP A 291 -23.50 24.34 5.61
C ASP A 291 -22.81 25.53 4.91
N VAL A 292 -22.63 26.65 5.62
CA VAL A 292 -21.97 27.86 5.10
C VAL A 292 -20.47 27.60 4.89
N GLU A 293 -19.81 26.98 5.86
CA GLU A 293 -18.39 26.59 5.78
C GLU A 293 -18.15 25.65 4.60
N ASP A 294 -18.92 24.56 4.49
CA ASP A 294 -18.81 23.58 3.42
C ASP A 294 -18.98 24.22 2.04
N GLN A 295 -19.94 25.13 1.90
CA GLN A 295 -20.17 25.84 0.64
C GLN A 295 -19.06 26.83 0.31
N LEU A 296 -18.50 27.53 1.30
CA LEU A 296 -17.35 28.42 1.10
C LEU A 296 -16.10 27.64 0.70
N PHE A 297 -15.80 26.51 1.36
CA PHE A 297 -14.70 25.63 0.96
C PHE A 297 -14.90 25.03 -0.43
N ARG A 298 -16.12 24.57 -0.74
CA ARG A 298 -16.44 24.07 -2.08
C ARG A 298 -16.20 25.14 -3.13
N PHE A 299 -16.62 26.38 -2.88
CA PHE A 299 -16.39 27.48 -3.82
C PHE A 299 -14.90 27.83 -3.95
N ALA A 300 -14.15 27.85 -2.85
CA ALA A 300 -12.71 28.05 -2.88
C ALA A 300 -12.00 26.99 -3.75
N ARG A 301 -12.37 25.70 -3.62
CA ARG A 301 -11.85 24.61 -4.46
C ARG A 301 -12.24 24.74 -5.92
N ILE A 302 -13.43 25.26 -6.23
CA ILE A 302 -13.86 25.54 -7.61
C ILE A 302 -12.97 26.63 -8.22
N LEU A 303 -12.64 27.68 -7.48
CA LEU A 303 -11.77 28.75 -7.97
C LEU A 303 -10.34 28.28 -8.22
N ASP A 304 -9.78 27.48 -7.32
CA ASP A 304 -8.48 26.82 -7.49
C ASP A 304 -8.46 25.92 -8.74
N ALA A 305 -9.50 25.10 -8.92
CA ALA A 305 -9.64 24.25 -10.11
C ALA A 305 -9.94 25.02 -11.41
N GLN A 306 -10.39 26.28 -11.32
CA GLN A 306 -10.77 27.11 -12.47
C GLN A 306 -10.05 28.48 -12.43
N PRO A 307 -8.74 28.54 -12.72
CA PRO A 307 -7.95 29.78 -12.62
C PRO A 307 -8.51 30.94 -13.45
N ARG A 308 -9.13 30.63 -14.60
CA ARG A 308 -9.78 31.63 -15.45
C ARG A 308 -10.93 32.34 -14.75
N LEU A 309 -11.72 31.62 -13.95
CA LEU A 309 -12.82 32.22 -13.18
C LEU A 309 -12.27 33.12 -12.07
N ALA A 310 -11.22 32.67 -11.36
CA ALA A 310 -10.55 33.48 -10.34
C ALA A 310 -10.00 34.80 -10.93
N ILE A 311 -9.36 34.76 -12.10
CA ILE A 311 -8.88 35.96 -12.80
C ILE A 311 -10.02 36.91 -13.15
N LEU A 312 -11.13 36.39 -13.70
CA LEU A 312 -12.29 37.23 -14.09
C LEU A 312 -12.99 37.87 -12.88
N LEU A 313 -13.04 37.17 -11.74
CA LEU A 313 -13.55 37.74 -10.49
C LEU A 313 -12.57 38.73 -9.85
N GLY A 314 -11.27 38.54 -10.09
CA GLY A 314 -10.19 39.43 -9.64
C GLY A 314 -9.99 40.69 -10.50
N ASP A 315 -10.54 40.73 -11.71
CA ASP A 315 -10.26 41.79 -12.69
C ASP A 315 -10.83 43.15 -12.28
N TYR A 316 -10.02 43.98 -11.64
CA TYR A 316 -10.40 45.34 -11.22
C TYR A 316 -10.61 46.30 -12.39
N GLY A 317 -10.25 45.92 -13.63
CA GLY A 317 -10.58 46.69 -14.83
C GLY A 317 -12.06 46.61 -15.21
N VAL A 318 -12.79 45.60 -14.71
CA VAL A 318 -14.22 45.40 -14.96
C VAL A 318 -15.05 46.00 -13.81
N PRO A 319 -16.16 46.71 -14.11
CA PRO A 319 -17.08 47.20 -13.08
C PRO A 319 -17.55 46.10 -12.12
N VAL A 320 -17.64 46.42 -10.84
CA VAL A 320 -17.94 45.47 -9.77
C VAL A 320 -19.27 44.75 -9.99
N GLU A 321 -20.26 45.41 -10.58
CA GLU A 321 -21.56 44.84 -10.92
C GLU A 321 -21.45 43.69 -11.91
N GLY A 322 -20.51 43.78 -12.86
CA GLY A 322 -20.21 42.71 -13.82
C GLY A 322 -19.63 41.48 -13.13
N ARG A 323 -18.72 41.69 -12.18
CA ARG A 323 -18.08 40.61 -11.40
C ARG A 323 -19.07 39.94 -10.45
N ILE A 324 -19.93 40.71 -9.79
CA ILE A 324 -21.03 40.18 -8.96
C ILE A 324 -22.03 39.40 -9.81
N SER A 325 -22.36 39.89 -11.02
CA SER A 325 -23.24 39.15 -11.94
C SER A 325 -22.61 37.82 -12.38
N LEU A 326 -21.31 37.79 -12.66
CA LEU A 326 -20.59 36.56 -12.97
C LEU A 326 -20.62 35.58 -11.80
N LEU A 327 -20.32 36.04 -10.57
CA LEU A 327 -20.38 35.24 -9.36
C LEU A 327 -21.75 34.58 -9.19
N ARG A 328 -22.84 35.37 -9.28
CA ARG A 328 -24.21 34.86 -9.16
C ARG A 328 -24.53 33.80 -10.22
N LYS A 329 -24.16 34.03 -11.48
CA LYS A 329 -24.37 33.05 -12.56
C LYS A 329 -23.65 31.73 -12.29
N VAL A 330 -22.43 31.77 -11.73
CA VAL A 330 -21.69 30.56 -11.36
C VAL A 330 -22.37 29.83 -10.20
N LEU A 331 -22.78 30.56 -9.16
CA LEU A 331 -23.48 29.98 -8.01
C LEU A 331 -24.84 29.36 -8.43
N ASP A 332 -25.60 30.03 -9.30
CA ASP A 332 -26.88 29.56 -9.83
C ASP A 332 -26.73 28.34 -10.76
N SER A 333 -25.57 28.19 -11.42
CA SER A 333 -25.28 27.05 -12.29
C SER A 333 -24.90 25.78 -11.52
N SER A 334 -24.63 25.90 -10.22
CA SER A 334 -24.30 24.75 -9.37
C SER A 334 -25.54 23.90 -9.12
N SER A 335 -25.38 22.57 -9.10
CA SER A 335 -26.49 21.62 -9.00
C SER A 335 -27.23 21.64 -7.64
N GLY A 336 -26.74 22.42 -6.68
CA GLY A 336 -27.29 22.54 -5.33
C GLY A 336 -27.74 23.98 -5.05
N ARG A 337 -28.75 24.12 -4.18
CA ARG A 337 -29.19 25.44 -3.71
C ARG A 337 -28.11 26.04 -2.80
N VAL A 338 -27.51 27.15 -3.20
CA VAL A 338 -26.54 27.89 -2.39
C VAL A 338 -27.28 28.68 -1.30
N ASP A 339 -26.75 28.69 -0.09
CA ASP A 339 -27.34 29.44 1.02
C ASP A 339 -27.21 30.97 0.77
N PRO A 340 -28.27 31.77 1.04
CA PRO A 340 -28.23 33.22 0.86
C PRO A 340 -27.08 33.93 1.60
N ILE A 341 -26.65 33.41 2.76
CA ILE A 341 -25.54 33.95 3.54
C ILE A 341 -24.21 33.76 2.80
N VAL A 342 -24.01 32.59 2.18
CA VAL A 342 -22.84 32.32 1.33
C VAL A 342 -22.80 33.25 0.14
N VAL A 343 -23.95 33.44 -0.53
CA VAL A 343 -24.07 34.39 -1.65
C VAL A 343 -23.71 35.80 -1.19
N ALA A 344 -24.18 36.23 -0.01
CA ALA A 344 -23.87 37.54 0.55
C ALA A 344 -22.38 37.69 0.88
N LEU A 345 -21.77 36.74 1.60
CA LEU A 345 -20.35 36.76 1.96
C LEU A 345 -19.43 36.78 0.74
N LEU A 346 -19.72 35.95 -0.27
CA LEU A 346 -18.95 35.93 -1.52
C LEU A 346 -19.13 37.22 -2.32
N THR A 347 -20.36 37.75 -2.38
CA THR A 347 -20.64 39.03 -3.05
C THR A 347 -19.86 40.16 -2.39
N GLN A 348 -19.90 40.26 -1.06
CA GLN A 348 -19.18 41.27 -0.29
C GLN A 348 -17.66 41.16 -0.48
N THR A 349 -17.13 39.94 -0.52
CA THR A 349 -15.69 39.69 -0.71
C THR A 349 -15.23 40.12 -2.11
N VAL A 350 -16.00 39.83 -3.16
CA VAL A 350 -15.69 40.28 -4.54
C VAL A 350 -15.84 41.80 -4.67
N GLN A 351 -16.81 42.37 -3.96
CA GLN A 351 -17.07 43.82 -3.93
C GLN A 351 -15.92 44.58 -3.28
N LEU A 352 -15.38 44.07 -2.18
CA LEU A 352 -14.32 44.69 -1.38
C LEU A 352 -12.92 44.13 -1.68
N LEU A 353 -12.71 43.53 -2.86
CA LEU A 353 -11.48 42.79 -3.17
C LEU A 353 -10.20 43.66 -3.19
N ARG A 354 -10.30 44.98 -3.37
CA ARG A 354 -9.17 45.95 -3.33
C ARG A 354 -7.93 45.56 -4.17
N GLY A 355 -8.13 44.80 -5.25
CA GLY A 355 -7.05 44.35 -6.12
C GLY A 355 -6.32 43.09 -5.65
N GLU A 356 -6.76 42.45 -4.55
CA GLU A 356 -6.29 41.12 -4.13
C GLU A 356 -6.74 40.02 -5.10
N SER A 357 -6.11 38.85 -5.03
CA SER A 357 -6.58 37.67 -5.75
C SER A 357 -7.93 37.22 -5.19
N ALA A 358 -8.92 37.04 -6.08
CA ALA A 358 -10.23 36.52 -5.70
C ALA A 358 -10.14 35.13 -5.05
N GLU A 359 -9.20 34.31 -5.52
CA GLU A 359 -8.93 33.00 -4.94
C GLU A 359 -8.44 33.09 -3.49
N GLU A 360 -7.41 33.92 -3.26
CA GLU A 360 -6.82 34.10 -1.93
C GLU A 360 -7.83 34.71 -0.94
N ALA A 361 -8.62 35.70 -1.38
CA ALA A 361 -9.63 36.35 -0.56
C ALA A 361 -10.75 35.39 -0.14
N ILE A 362 -11.15 34.48 -1.02
CA ILE A 362 -12.20 33.50 -0.74
C ILE A 362 -11.67 32.34 0.10
N GLN A 363 -10.44 31.88 -0.13
CA GLN A 363 -9.77 30.95 0.78
C GLN A 363 -9.63 31.55 2.18
N PHE A 364 -9.28 32.84 2.27
CA PHE A 364 -9.21 33.57 3.52
C PHE A 364 -10.58 33.61 4.22
N LEU A 365 -11.65 33.92 3.48
CA LEU A 365 -13.02 33.91 4.02
C LEU A 365 -13.41 32.53 4.56
N ALA A 366 -13.09 31.44 3.86
CA ALA A 366 -13.36 30.08 4.34
C ALA A 366 -12.63 29.81 5.67
N LYS A 367 -11.35 30.20 5.78
CA LYS A 367 -10.59 30.10 7.04
C LYS A 367 -11.20 30.94 8.17
N VAL A 368 -11.71 32.14 7.86
CA VAL A 368 -12.38 33.00 8.85
C VAL A 368 -13.68 32.38 9.36
N ALA A 369 -14.45 31.71 8.50
CA ALA A 369 -15.66 30.99 8.90
C ALA A 369 -15.31 29.87 9.90
N VAL A 370 -14.32 29.03 9.59
CA VAL A 370 -13.84 27.96 10.49
C VAL A 370 -13.32 28.50 11.82
N ALA A 371 -12.49 29.54 11.78
CA ALA A 371 -11.92 30.15 12.98
C ALA A 371 -12.99 30.70 13.95
N ARG A 372 -14.19 30.99 13.44
CA ARG A 372 -15.30 31.48 14.26
C ARG A 372 -16.03 30.35 14.99
N ARG A 373 -16.19 29.18 14.36
CA ARG A 373 -16.81 28.00 14.99
C ARG A 373 -16.05 27.56 16.25
N GLY A 374 -14.75 27.84 16.31
CA GLY A 374 -14.00 27.99 17.55
C GLY A 374 -13.85 26.77 18.45
N GLU A 375 -14.47 25.61 18.16
CA GLU A 375 -14.32 24.40 18.96
C GLU A 375 -14.38 23.14 18.10
N ILE A 376 -13.22 22.51 17.90
CA ILE A 376 -13.18 21.10 17.51
C ILE A 376 -13.45 20.30 18.77
N VAL A 377 -14.50 19.48 18.77
CA VAL A 377 -14.78 18.57 19.89
C VAL A 377 -13.94 17.31 19.71
N ALA A 378 -12.96 17.10 20.58
CA ALA A 378 -12.20 15.86 20.65
C ALA A 378 -12.85 14.93 21.67
N GLN A 379 -13.33 13.77 21.22
CA GLN A 379 -13.76 12.70 22.12
C GLN A 379 -12.53 11.94 22.59
N VAL A 380 -12.27 11.98 23.88
CA VAL A 380 -11.10 11.36 24.50
C VAL A 380 -11.58 10.27 25.43
N SER A 381 -11.15 9.04 25.20
CA SER A 381 -11.40 7.93 26.10
C SER A 381 -10.14 7.57 26.88
N ALA A 382 -10.26 7.46 28.19
CA ALA A 382 -9.17 7.12 29.10
C ALA A 382 -9.62 6.05 30.11
N ALA A 383 -8.67 5.32 30.67
CA ALA A 383 -8.97 4.27 31.65
C ALA A 383 -9.38 4.83 33.04
N ALA A 384 -9.04 6.08 33.34
CA ALA A 384 -9.43 6.81 34.54
C ALA A 384 -9.60 8.30 34.25
N GLU A 385 -10.13 9.06 35.22
CA GLU A 385 -10.22 10.52 35.10
C GLU A 385 -8.83 11.16 34.98
N LEU A 386 -8.74 12.17 34.11
CA LEU A 386 -7.51 12.93 33.91
C LEU A 386 -7.36 14.01 34.98
N SER A 387 -6.14 14.25 35.43
CA SER A 387 -5.83 15.42 36.25
C SER A 387 -6.02 16.72 35.46
N ASP A 388 -6.26 17.83 36.15
CA ASP A 388 -6.40 19.15 35.51
C ASP A 388 -5.18 19.53 34.67
N ALA A 389 -3.97 19.14 35.13
CA ALA A 389 -2.73 19.37 34.40
C ALA A 389 -2.69 18.57 33.08
N GLN A 390 -3.07 17.29 33.12
CA GLN A 390 -3.13 16.44 31.92
C GLN A 390 -4.19 16.92 30.93
N ARG A 391 -5.36 17.34 31.44
CA ARG A 391 -6.43 17.92 30.63
C ARG A 391 -5.98 19.18 29.91
N SER A 392 -5.36 20.12 30.63
CA SER A 392 -4.81 21.35 30.02
C SER A 392 -3.77 21.01 28.96
N ARG A 393 -2.81 20.14 29.29
CA ARG A 393 -1.75 19.73 28.37
C ARG A 393 -2.30 19.06 27.10
N LEU A 394 -3.30 18.20 27.25
CA LEU A 394 -3.96 17.54 26.12
C LEU A 394 -4.68 18.55 25.21
N THR A 395 -5.43 19.48 25.80
CA THR A 395 -6.08 20.57 25.05
C THR A 395 -5.06 21.41 24.27
N ASP A 396 -3.96 21.79 24.91
CA ASP A 396 -2.90 22.60 24.28
C ASP A 396 -2.20 21.84 23.14
N VAL A 397 -1.93 20.54 23.31
CA VAL A 397 -1.30 19.70 22.30
C VAL A 397 -2.24 19.48 21.11
N LEU A 398 -3.51 19.13 21.35
CA LEU A 398 -4.50 18.94 20.29
C LEU A 398 -4.77 20.25 19.54
N GLY A 399 -4.80 21.38 20.25
CA GLY A 399 -4.95 22.69 19.62
C GLY A 399 -3.81 23.02 18.66
N ARG A 400 -2.58 22.61 18.98
CA ARG A 400 -1.42 22.73 18.08
C ARG A 400 -1.50 21.80 16.89
N ILE A 401 -1.86 20.54 17.09
CA ILE A 401 -1.97 19.54 16.01
C ILE A 401 -3.00 19.96 14.97
N TYR A 402 -4.18 20.38 15.43
CA TYR A 402 -5.30 20.73 14.56
C TYR A 402 -5.32 22.21 14.16
N GLY A 403 -4.50 23.07 14.77
CA GLY A 403 -4.42 24.50 14.48
C GLY A 403 -5.66 25.30 14.87
N HIS A 404 -6.50 24.77 15.76
CA HIS A 404 -7.76 25.37 16.23
C HIS A 404 -7.96 25.09 17.72
N PRO A 405 -8.71 25.90 18.48
CA PRO A 405 -9.05 25.55 19.87
C PRO A 405 -9.87 24.26 19.91
N VAL A 406 -9.53 23.36 20.82
CA VAL A 406 -10.14 22.02 20.95
C VAL A 406 -10.83 21.90 22.32
N THR A 407 -12.10 21.51 22.31
CA THR A 407 -12.83 21.13 23.53
C THR A 407 -12.76 19.63 23.74
N VAL A 408 -12.21 19.20 24.87
CA VAL A 408 -12.03 17.78 25.20
C VAL A 408 -13.25 17.24 25.95
N GLN A 409 -13.93 16.26 25.35
CA GLN A 409 -14.96 15.46 26.01
C GLN A 409 -14.36 14.14 26.49
N LEU A 410 -14.22 14.00 27.81
CA LEU A 410 -13.63 12.81 28.42
C LEU A 410 -14.71 11.74 28.68
N GLN A 411 -14.43 10.51 28.24
CA GLN A 411 -15.22 9.32 28.57
C GLN A 411 -14.32 8.27 29.24
N THR A 412 -14.72 7.78 30.41
CA THR A 412 -13.94 6.78 31.13
C THR A 412 -14.32 5.37 30.66
N SER A 413 -13.33 4.56 30.26
CA SER A 413 -13.49 3.16 29.87
C SER A 413 -12.37 2.28 30.41
N GLU A 414 -12.70 1.39 31.33
CA GLU A 414 -11.74 0.46 31.97
C GLU A 414 -11.11 -0.53 30.97
N GLU A 415 -11.74 -0.75 29.81
CA GLU A 415 -11.27 -1.68 28.78
C GLU A 415 -9.95 -1.26 28.14
N LEU A 416 -9.61 0.03 28.20
CA LEU A 416 -8.41 0.58 27.56
C LEU A 416 -7.11 0.23 28.31
N LEU A 417 -7.22 -0.19 29.59
CA LEU A 417 -6.13 -0.52 30.54
C LEU A 417 -5.20 0.66 30.89
N GLY A 418 -4.97 1.60 29.96
CA GLY A 418 -4.16 2.81 30.14
C GLY A 418 -3.89 3.51 28.81
N GLY A 419 -3.24 4.67 28.86
CA GLY A 419 -3.07 5.56 27.70
C GLY A 419 -4.35 6.31 27.33
N LEU A 420 -4.41 6.80 26.09
CA LEU A 420 -5.52 7.63 25.58
C LEU A 420 -5.97 7.14 24.20
N LEU A 421 -7.28 7.16 23.97
CA LEU A 421 -7.89 7.04 22.64
C LEU A 421 -8.54 8.38 22.31
N ILE A 422 -8.11 9.03 21.23
CA ILE A 422 -8.60 10.35 20.83
C ILE A 422 -9.30 10.20 19.48
N SER A 423 -10.53 10.68 19.39
CA SER A 423 -11.30 10.72 18.15
C SER A 423 -11.70 12.17 17.85
N VAL A 424 -11.34 12.64 16.66
CA VAL A 424 -11.61 13.98 16.16
C VAL A 424 -12.18 13.86 14.74
N ALA A 425 -13.47 14.13 14.59
CA ALA A 425 -14.19 13.95 13.32
C ALA A 425 -13.96 12.53 12.72
N ASP A 426 -13.20 12.42 11.63
CA ASP A 426 -12.89 11.15 10.94
C ASP A 426 -11.51 10.57 11.30
N GLU A 427 -10.76 11.21 12.20
CA GLU A 427 -9.41 10.81 12.59
C GLU A 427 -9.39 10.21 14.00
N VAL A 428 -8.69 9.08 14.15
CA VAL A 428 -8.51 8.39 15.43
C VAL A 428 -7.04 8.23 15.74
N ILE A 429 -6.62 8.77 16.89
CA ILE A 429 -5.27 8.59 17.44
C ILE A 429 -5.38 7.65 18.63
N ASP A 430 -4.85 6.44 18.46
CA ASP A 430 -4.91 5.38 19.46
C ASP A 430 -3.54 5.16 20.14
N GLY A 431 -3.46 5.55 21.40
CA GLY A 431 -2.32 5.36 22.29
C GLY A 431 -2.53 4.29 23.36
N THR A 432 -3.60 3.49 23.27
CA THR A 432 -4.03 2.65 24.40
C THR A 432 -3.18 1.40 24.56
N LEU A 433 -3.04 0.94 25.80
CA LEU A 433 -2.30 -0.30 26.10
C LEU A 433 -3.04 -1.54 25.57
N ALA A 434 -4.37 -1.51 25.54
CA ALA A 434 -5.18 -2.55 24.92
C ALA A 434 -4.84 -2.73 23.43
N SER A 435 -4.79 -1.64 22.66
CA SER A 435 -4.42 -1.68 21.24
C SER A 435 -2.97 -2.07 21.02
N ARG A 436 -2.03 -1.64 21.89
CA ARG A 436 -0.63 -2.09 21.83
C ARG A 436 -0.48 -3.59 22.10
N LEU A 437 -1.25 -4.16 23.03
CA LEU A 437 -1.28 -5.61 23.28
C LEU A 437 -1.88 -6.37 22.10
N ALA A 438 -2.97 -5.87 21.51
CA ALA A 438 -3.56 -6.45 20.30
C ALA A 438 -2.57 -6.42 19.12
N ALA A 439 -1.86 -5.31 18.92
CA ALA A 439 -0.82 -5.17 17.91
C ALA A 439 0.36 -6.14 18.16
N ALA A 440 0.80 -6.29 19.41
CA ALA A 440 1.85 -7.24 19.76
C ALA A 440 1.44 -8.69 19.48
N GLN A 441 0.16 -9.03 19.72
CA GLN A 441 -0.39 -10.35 19.37
C GLN A 441 -0.45 -10.57 17.86
N ALA A 442 -0.83 -9.54 17.08
CA ALA A 442 -0.90 -9.61 15.63
C ALA A 442 0.48 -9.68 14.93
N GLN A 443 1.54 -9.17 15.58
CA GLN A 443 2.91 -9.22 15.08
C GLN A 443 3.65 -10.54 15.38
N LEU A 444 2.99 -11.50 16.03
CA LEU A 444 3.59 -12.81 16.28
C LEU A 444 3.91 -13.49 14.92
N PRO A 445 5.13 -14.02 14.75
CA PRO A 445 5.56 -14.59 13.48
C PRO A 445 4.80 -15.87 13.16
N ASP A 446 4.24 -15.95 11.95
CA ASP A 446 3.58 -17.15 11.39
C ASP A 446 4.45 -18.42 11.44
#